data_AF-A0A0R3R069-F1
#
_entry.id   AF-A0A0R3R069-F1
#
_cell.length_a   1.000
_cell.length_b   1.000
_cell.length_c   1.000
_cell.angle_alpha   90.00
_cell.angle_beta   90.00
_cell.angle_gamma   90.00
#
_symmetry.space_group_name_H-M   'P 1'
#
loop_
_entity.id
_entity.type
_entity.pdbx_description
1 polymer ?
#
loop_
_entity_poly.entity_id
_entity_poly.type
_entity_poly.pdbx_seq_one_letter_code
_entity_poly.pdbx_strand_id
1 'polypeptide(L)'
;MICAICSFWSHTYDGIDGIQARRTSSVSPVGEFFDHALDACKVFPFIITLFAPFNESNSRISSLCSLALLIEMLTAHTFAFWEQYITKIMCLRWCFEGFYVSNLLHILAYFDGDNLVTACLFNNWK
;
A
#
# COMPACT_ATOMS: atom_id res chain seq x y z
N MET A 1 14.08 -2.88 5.74
CA MET A 1 14.97 -2.07 4.87
C MET A 1 14.69 -2.23 3.38
N ILE A 2 14.90 -3.40 2.77
CA ILE A 2 14.66 -3.59 1.31
C ILE A 2 13.22 -3.25 0.93
N CYS A 3 12.21 -3.72 1.69
CA CYS A 3 10.80 -3.38 1.45
C CYS A 3 10.56 -1.87 1.48
N ALA A 4 11.19 -1.13 2.40
CA ALA A 4 11.05 0.32 2.47
C ALA A 4 11.63 1.00 1.21
N ILE A 5 12.86 0.63 0.83
CA ILE A 5 13.50 1.19 -0.37
C ILE A 5 12.65 0.91 -1.61
N CYS A 6 12.24 -0.34 -1.82
CA CYS A 6 11.42 -0.71 -2.99
C CYS A 6 10.06 -0.01 -2.99
N SER A 7 9.36 0.05 -1.86
CA SER A 7 8.06 0.73 -1.75
C SER A 7 8.18 2.23 -1.99
N PHE A 8 9.22 2.87 -1.44
CA PHE A 8 9.50 4.29 -1.68
C PHE A 8 9.71 4.59 -3.17
N TRP A 9 10.56 3.81 -3.84
CA TRP A 9 10.81 4.00 -5.28
C TRP A 9 9.58 3.67 -6.12
N SER A 10 8.86 2.59 -5.81
CA SER A 10 7.62 2.23 -6.51
C SER A 10 6.60 3.35 -6.44
N HIS A 11 6.40 3.96 -5.26
CA HIS A 11 5.47 5.07 -5.09
C HIS A 11 5.97 6.36 -5.75
N THR A 12 7.28 6.60 -5.73
CA THR A 12 7.87 7.79 -6.37
C THR A 12 7.74 7.73 -7.89
N TYR A 13 7.81 6.53 -8.47
CA TYR A 13 7.79 6.32 -9.92
C TYR A 13 6.40 6.11 -10.51
N ASP A 14 5.38 6.00 -9.67
CA ASP A 14 4.00 5.72 -10.05
C ASP A 14 3.47 6.64 -11.16
N GLY A 15 3.67 7.96 -11.02
CA GLY A 15 3.14 8.94 -11.99
C GLY A 15 4.03 9.20 -13.22
N ILE A 16 5.15 8.48 -13.40
CA ILE A 16 6.09 8.76 -14.49
C ILE A 16 5.47 8.43 -15.85
N ASP A 17 4.76 7.32 -15.96
CA ASP A 17 4.14 6.86 -17.20
C ASP A 17 3.05 7.84 -17.67
N GLY A 18 2.23 8.39 -16.76
CA GLY A 18 1.23 9.40 -17.06
C GLY A 18 1.85 10.73 -17.50
N ILE A 19 2.96 11.14 -16.89
CA ILE A 19 3.74 12.31 -17.34
C ILE A 19 4.29 12.05 -18.75
N GLN A 20 4.87 10.88 -18.97
CA GLN A 20 5.44 10.51 -20.27
C GLN A 20 4.37 10.46 -21.34
N ALA A 21 3.21 9.83 -21.09
CA ALA A 21 2.10 9.72 -22.03
C ALA A 21 1.58 11.10 -22.47
N ARG A 22 1.54 12.08 -21.57
CA ARG A 22 1.21 13.47 -21.92
C ARG A 22 2.27 14.13 -22.81
N ARG A 23 3.56 13.88 -22.55
CA ARG A 23 4.68 14.43 -23.35
C ARG A 23 4.75 13.83 -24.75
N THR A 24 4.47 12.54 -24.89
CA THR A 24 4.51 11.81 -26.17
C THR A 24 3.17 11.80 -26.91
N SER A 25 2.15 12.49 -26.37
CA SER A 25 0.79 12.48 -26.92
C SER A 25 0.20 11.07 -27.09
N SER A 26 0.59 10.13 -26.23
CA SER A 26 0.15 8.74 -26.23
C SER A 26 -0.83 8.43 -25.10
N VAL A 27 -1.52 9.45 -24.58
CA VAL A 27 -2.56 9.29 -23.56
C VAL A 27 -3.72 8.46 -24.14
N SER A 28 -4.14 7.43 -23.41
CA SER A 28 -5.27 6.59 -23.82
C SER A 28 -6.04 6.05 -22.61
N PRO A 29 -7.35 5.76 -22.75
CA PRO A 29 -8.13 5.13 -21.69
C PRO A 29 -7.60 3.75 -21.27
N VAL A 30 -6.95 3.03 -22.19
CA VAL A 30 -6.34 1.73 -21.90
C VAL A 30 -5.09 1.89 -21.04
N GLY A 31 -4.28 2.93 -21.30
CA GLY A 31 -3.12 3.26 -20.47
C GLY A 31 -3.53 3.63 -19.05
N GLU A 32 -4.52 4.51 -18.90
CA GLU A 32 -5.10 4.87 -17.59
C GLU A 32 -5.66 3.64 -16.85
N PHE A 33 -6.40 2.77 -17.56
CA PHE A 33 -6.90 1.52 -16.97
C PHE A 33 -5.76 0.58 -16.53
N PHE A 34 -4.66 0.52 -17.28
CA PHE A 34 -3.53 -0.35 -16.97
C PHE A 34 -2.75 0.14 -15.74
N ASP A 35 -2.49 1.44 -15.64
CA ASP A 35 -1.87 2.09 -14.47
C ASP A 35 -2.65 1.77 -13.19
N HIS A 36 -3.96 1.99 -13.25
CA HIS A 36 -4.93 1.66 -12.21
C HIS A 36 -4.98 0.17 -11.83
N ALA A 37 -4.88 -0.73 -12.81
CA ALA A 37 -4.84 -2.17 -12.56
C ALA A 37 -3.54 -2.55 -11.82
N LEU A 38 -2.41 -1.94 -12.16
CA LEU A 38 -1.16 -2.13 -11.45
C LEU A 38 -1.24 -1.62 -10.02
N ASP A 39 -1.91 -0.49 -9.76
CA ASP A 39 -2.17 0.00 -8.41
C ASP A 39 -2.97 -0.99 -7.57
N ALA A 40 -3.98 -1.63 -8.17
CA ALA A 40 -4.76 -2.67 -7.51
C ALA A 40 -3.88 -3.87 -7.14
N CYS A 41 -2.99 -4.28 -8.06
CA CYS A 41 -2.07 -5.39 -7.84
C CYS A 41 -1.05 -5.09 -6.72
N LYS A 42 -0.64 -3.84 -6.53
CA LYS A 42 0.30 -3.42 -5.46
C LYS A 42 -0.28 -3.59 -4.05
N VAL A 43 -1.61 -3.67 -3.89
CA VAL A 43 -2.26 -3.87 -2.58
C VAL A 43 -1.84 -5.20 -1.93
N PHE A 44 -1.67 -6.27 -2.71
CA PHE A 44 -1.29 -7.57 -2.18
C PHE A 44 0.11 -7.59 -1.53
N PRO A 45 1.20 -7.20 -2.23
CA PRO A 45 2.52 -7.11 -1.60
C PRO A 45 2.56 -6.04 -0.49
N PHE A 46 1.76 -4.98 -0.58
CA PHE A 46 1.62 -4.00 0.50
C PHE A 46 1.15 -4.66 1.81
N ILE A 47 0.06 -5.44 1.78
CA ILE A 47 -0.46 -6.13 2.97
C ILE A 47 0.53 -7.16 3.54
N ILE A 48 1.19 -7.94 2.67
CA ILE A 48 2.19 -8.92 3.10
C ILE A 48 3.35 -8.23 3.82
N THR A 49 3.88 -7.18 3.22
CA THR A 49 5.04 -6.47 3.78
C THR A 49 4.67 -5.67 5.03
N LEU A 50 3.45 -5.16 5.13
CA LEU A 50 2.95 -4.47 6.32
C LEU A 50 2.98 -5.38 7.56
N PHE A 51 2.65 -6.66 7.41
CA PHE A 51 2.60 -7.62 8.51
C PHE A 51 3.85 -8.47 8.70
N ALA A 52 4.80 -8.42 7.77
CA ALA A 52 6.06 -9.15 7.87
C ALA A 52 6.81 -8.94 9.21
N PRO A 53 6.87 -7.72 9.80
CA PRO A 53 7.51 -7.52 11.10
C PRO A 53 6.85 -8.27 12.27
N PHE A 54 5.56 -8.61 12.15
CA PHE A 54 4.77 -9.19 13.24
C PHE A 54 4.60 -10.72 13.13
N ASN A 55 5.28 -11.40 12.19
CA ASN A 55 5.04 -12.83 11.93
C ASN A 55 5.64 -13.81 12.96
N GLU A 56 6.27 -13.30 14.02
CA GLU A 56 6.77 -14.07 15.15
C GLU A 56 5.61 -14.69 15.98
N SER A 57 5.86 -15.83 16.62
CA SER A 57 4.82 -16.65 17.28
C SER A 57 3.99 -15.91 18.34
N ASN A 58 4.60 -14.93 19.03
CA ASN A 58 3.96 -14.14 20.08
C ASN A 58 3.24 -12.88 19.59
N SER A 59 3.42 -12.50 18.32
CA SER A 59 2.87 -11.29 17.72
C SER A 59 2.11 -11.51 16.42
N ARG A 60 1.93 -12.78 16.03
CA ARG A 60 1.34 -13.15 14.75
C ARG A 60 -0.07 -12.57 14.63
N ILE A 61 -0.22 -11.68 13.67
CA ILE A 61 -1.53 -11.20 13.25
C ILE A 61 -2.27 -12.36 12.60
N SER A 62 -3.53 -12.54 12.99
CA SER A 62 -4.37 -13.61 12.46
C SER A 62 -4.47 -13.51 10.94
N SER A 63 -4.32 -14.64 10.24
CA SER A 63 -4.47 -14.71 8.78
C SER A 63 -5.83 -14.20 8.31
N LEU A 64 -6.86 -14.33 9.16
CA LEU A 64 -8.20 -13.80 8.89
C LEU A 64 -8.21 -12.26 8.91
N CYS A 65 -7.48 -11.63 9.84
CA CYS A 65 -7.34 -10.18 9.88
C CYS A 65 -6.59 -9.65 8.65
N SER A 66 -5.50 -10.31 8.23
CA SER A 66 -4.80 -9.92 7.00
C SER A 66 -5.65 -10.10 5.74
N LEU A 67 -6.49 -11.13 5.69
CA LEU A 67 -7.43 -11.34 4.58
C LEU A 67 -8.55 -10.29 4.58
N ALA A 68 -9.09 -9.96 5.74
CA ALA A 68 -10.11 -8.93 5.88
C ALA A 68 -9.60 -7.56 5.40
N LEU A 69 -8.38 -7.19 5.79
CA LEU A 69 -7.74 -5.95 5.34
C LEU A 69 -7.42 -5.94 3.84
N LEU A 70 -7.02 -7.09 3.28
CA LEU A 70 -6.84 -7.21 1.83
C LEU A 70 -8.15 -6.99 1.08
N ILE A 71 -9.24 -7.59 1.55
CA ILE A 71 -10.58 -7.42 0.95
C ILE A 71 -11.02 -5.97 1.09
N GLU A 72 -10.89 -5.37 2.28
CA GLU A 72 -11.25 -3.98 2.54
C GLU A 72 -10.52 -3.03 1.57
N MET A 73 -9.19 -3.14 1.46
CA MET A 73 -8.38 -2.31 0.57
C MET A 73 -8.77 -2.49 -0.90
N LEU A 74 -8.98 -3.73 -1.36
CA LEU A 74 -9.37 -3.99 -2.74
C LEU A 74 -10.78 -3.46 -3.06
N THR A 75 -11.71 -3.57 -2.10
CA THR A 75 -13.05 -2.99 -2.25
C THR A 75 -13.00 -1.46 -2.30
N ALA A 76 -12.22 -0.82 -1.42
CA ALA A 76 -12.02 0.62 -1.44
C ALA A 76 -11.43 1.11 -2.78
N HIS A 77 -10.43 0.39 -3.31
CA HIS A 77 -9.84 0.68 -4.61
C HIS A 77 -10.85 0.54 -5.76
N THR A 78 -11.70 -0.49 -5.70
CA THR A 78 -12.79 -0.69 -6.69
C THR A 78 -13.82 0.44 -6.63
N PHE A 79 -14.20 0.89 -5.44
CA PHE A 79 -15.12 2.03 -5.27
C PHE A 79 -14.53 3.34 -5.76
N ALA A 80 -13.22 3.57 -5.57
CA ALA A 80 -12.53 4.75 -6.10
C ALA A 80 -12.58 4.78 -7.64
N PHE A 81 -12.39 3.64 -8.31
CA PHE A 81 -12.56 3.56 -9.76
C PHE A 81 -14.00 3.77 -10.21
N TRP A 82 -14.95 3.22 -9.48
CA TRP A 82 -16.36 3.44 -9.76
C TRP A 82 -16.72 4.92 -9.67
N GLU A 83 -16.25 5.61 -8.63
CA GLU A 83 -16.44 7.05 -8.45
C GLU A 83 -15.79 7.85 -9.59
N GLN A 84 -14.54 7.55 -9.94
CA GLN A 84 -13.85 8.20 -11.06
C GLN A 84 -14.56 7.95 -12.38
N TYR A 85 -15.08 6.74 -12.61
CA TYR A 85 -15.81 6.41 -13.82
C TYR A 85 -17.06 7.30 -13.98
N ILE A 86 -17.79 7.57 -12.89
CA ILE A 86 -19.00 8.40 -12.88
C ILE A 86 -18.65 9.89 -12.93
N THR A 87 -17.79 10.36 -12.03
CA THR A 87 -17.53 11.79 -11.78
C THR A 87 -16.47 12.37 -12.72
N LYS A 88 -15.64 11.53 -13.33
CA LYS A 88 -14.43 11.90 -14.08
C LYS A 88 -13.37 12.61 -13.24
N ILE A 89 -13.46 12.51 -11.91
CA ILE A 89 -12.52 13.10 -10.96
C ILE A 89 -11.92 11.97 -10.13
N MET A 90 -10.59 11.94 -10.01
CA MET A 90 -9.89 10.97 -9.17
C MET A 90 -9.52 11.61 -7.83
N CYS A 91 -10.15 11.15 -6.74
CA CYS A 91 -9.86 11.60 -5.36
C CYS A 91 -8.94 10.59 -4.64
N LEU A 92 -7.66 10.58 -5.01
CA LEU A 92 -6.68 9.63 -4.46
C LEU A 92 -6.08 10.12 -3.11
N ARG A 93 -6.88 10.15 -2.04
CA ARG A 93 -6.40 10.60 -0.71
C ARG A 93 -5.84 9.48 0.18
N TRP A 94 -6.21 8.23 -0.05
CA TRP A 94 -5.98 7.16 0.91
C TRP A 94 -4.64 6.43 0.76
N CYS A 95 -4.15 6.23 -0.47
CA CYS A 95 -2.90 5.50 -0.69
C CYS A 95 -1.67 6.27 -0.18
N PHE A 96 -1.67 7.61 -0.31
CA PHE A 96 -0.50 8.42 0.02
C PHE A 96 -0.08 8.27 1.49
N GLU A 97 -1.03 8.39 2.43
CA GLU A 97 -0.74 8.34 3.87
C GLU A 97 -0.34 6.93 4.34
N GLY A 98 -1.02 5.88 3.85
CA GLY A 98 -0.76 4.50 4.25
C GLY A 98 0.62 3.98 3.82
N PHE A 99 1.09 4.40 2.65
CA PHE A 99 2.42 4.01 2.14
C PHE A 99 3.57 4.60 2.95
N TYR A 100 3.46 5.84 3.45
CA TYR A 100 4.49 6.42 4.32
C TYR A 100 4.52 5.76 5.69
N VAL A 101 3.36 5.44 6.27
CA VAL A 101 3.27 4.71 7.53
C VAL A 101 3.91 3.32 7.40
N SER A 102 3.63 2.59 6.32
CA SER A 102 4.24 1.28 6.04
C SER A 102 5.76 1.39 5.84
N ASN A 103 6.24 2.41 5.13
CA ASN A 103 7.67 2.67 4.98
C ASN A 103 8.36 2.95 6.31
N LEU A 104 7.77 3.80 7.16
CA LEU A 104 8.30 4.07 8.49
C LEU A 104 8.36 2.80 9.33
N LEU A 105 7.30 1.98 9.29
CA LEU A 105 7.27 0.69 9.97
C LEU A 105 8.40 -0.24 9.50
N HIS A 106 8.67 -0.32 8.20
CA HIS A 106 9.76 -1.14 7.64
C HIS A 106 11.17 -0.65 8.00
N ILE A 107 11.31 0.65 8.25
CA ILE A 107 12.56 1.25 8.73
C ILE A 107 12.72 0.96 10.23
N LEU A 108 11.68 1.20 11.02
CA LEU A 108 11.70 0.92 12.46
C LEU A 108 11.93 -0.57 12.74
N ALA A 109 11.25 -1.45 12.01
CA ALA A 109 11.42 -2.89 12.12
C ALA A 109 12.85 -3.37 11.78
N TYR A 110 13.59 -2.61 10.98
CA TYR A 110 15.00 -2.92 10.69
C TYR A 110 15.93 -2.57 11.86
N PHE A 111 15.68 -1.46 12.55
CA PHE A 111 16.53 -1.02 13.66
C PHE A 111 16.15 -1.65 15.00
N ASP A 112 14.86 -1.89 15.23
CA ASP A 112 14.33 -2.22 16.56
C ASP A 112 13.14 -3.19 16.52
N GLY A 113 13.15 -4.13 15.56
CA GLY A 113 12.04 -5.04 15.29
C GLY A 113 11.47 -5.76 16.53
N ASP A 114 12.35 -6.26 17.40
CA ASP A 114 11.94 -7.00 18.60
C ASP A 114 11.18 -6.12 19.61
N ASN A 115 11.62 -4.86 19.79
CA ASN A 115 10.96 -3.93 20.72
C ASN A 115 9.73 -3.27 20.09
N LEU A 116 9.70 -3.05 18.79
CA LEU A 116 8.55 -2.51 18.06
C LEU A 116 7.34 -3.44 18.16
N VAL A 117 7.59 -4.74 17.97
CA VAL A 117 6.60 -5.81 18.14
C VAL A 117 6.09 -5.86 19.58
N THR A 118 7.00 -5.73 20.55
CA THR A 118 6.68 -5.82 21.98
C THR A 118 5.91 -4.57 22.47
N ALA A 119 6.31 -3.37 22.04
CA ALA A 119 5.71 -2.10 22.47
C ALA A 119 4.28 -1.89 21.94
N CYS A 120 3.97 -2.36 20.73
CA CYS A 120 2.64 -2.21 20.14
C CYS A 120 1.58 -3.16 20.73
N LEU A 121 2.00 -4.35 21.21
CA LEU A 121 1.07 -5.38 21.69
C LEU A 121 0.97 -5.45 23.23
N PHE A 122 2.05 -5.20 23.97
CA PHE A 122 2.08 -5.48 25.42
C PHE A 122 1.92 -4.25 26.33
N ASN A 123 2.00 -3.02 25.82
CA ASN A 123 1.87 -1.82 26.67
C ASN A 123 0.43 -1.33 26.91
N ASN A 124 -0.59 -1.90 26.26
CA ASN A 124 -2.00 -1.47 26.41
C ASN A 124 -2.94 -2.54 27.00
N TRP A 125 -2.40 -3.67 27.48
CA TRP A 125 -3.18 -4.75 28.12
C TRP A 125 -2.67 -5.10 29.52
N LYS A 126 -2.37 -4.06 30.32
CA LYS A 126 -2.33 -4.15 31.79
C LYS A 126 -3.33 -3.18 32.39
#